data_AF-A0A7X4API0-F1
#
_entry.id   AF-A0A7X4API0-F1
#
_cell.length_a   1.000
_cell.length_b   1.000
_cell.length_c   1.000
_cell.angle_alpha   90.00
_cell.angle_beta   90.00
_cell.angle_gamma   90.00
#
_symmetry.space_group_name_H-M   'P 1'
#
loop_
_entity.id
_entity.type
_entity.pdbx_description
1 polymer ?
#
loop_
_entity_poly.entity_id
_entity_poly.type
_entity_poly.pdbx_seq_one_letter_code
_entity_poly.pdbx_strand_id
1 'polypeptide(L)'
;MQIRNAVVEYDLKETAAMLDISPVVLKWAVDAEHLQCYYRRGKNDYRFHEASLRANKELLSQGDYRTELLNAFSVSEITTEPDASEADPPSKPSDP
;
A
#
# COMPACT_ATOMS: atom_id res chain seq x y z
N MET A 1 26.67 23.32 23.99
CA MET A 1 26.36 21.94 23.54
C MET A 1 25.17 22.06 22.59
N GLN A 2 25.42 22.06 21.28
CA GLN A 2 24.35 22.16 20.27
C GLN A 2 23.75 20.76 20.14
N ILE A 3 22.55 20.53 20.67
CA ILE A 3 21.83 19.28 20.48
C ILE A 3 21.44 19.28 19.00
N ARG A 4 22.20 18.56 18.17
CA ARG A 4 21.83 18.30 16.79
C ARG A 4 20.51 17.54 16.87
N ASN A 5 19.41 18.15 16.42
CA ASN A 5 18.11 17.50 16.37
C ASN A 5 18.28 16.17 15.61
N ALA A 6 18.27 15.06 16.34
CA ALA A 6 18.24 13.74 15.72
C ALA A 6 16.87 13.66 15.03
N VAL A 7 16.88 13.67 13.71
CA VAL A 7 15.66 13.43 12.94
C VAL A 7 15.27 11.98 13.21
N VAL A 8 14.17 11.78 13.93
CA VAL A 8 13.64 10.45 14.21
C VAL A 8 12.98 9.92 12.93
N GLU A 9 13.39 8.74 12.53
CA GLU A 9 12.90 8.04 11.35
C GLU A 9 12.31 6.71 11.77
N TYR A 10 11.18 6.38 11.17
CA TYR A 10 10.45 5.14 11.41
C TYR A 10 10.48 4.29 10.16
N ASP A 11 10.65 2.99 10.33
CA ASP A 11 10.50 2.04 9.23
C ASP A 11 9.02 1.75 8.93
N LEU A 12 8.77 0.93 7.90
CA LEU A 12 7.40 0.50 7.54
C LEU A 12 6.65 -0.14 8.70
N LYS A 13 7.31 -0.96 9.52
CA LYS A 13 6.65 -1.72 10.58
C LYS A 13 6.26 -0.81 11.74
N GLU A 14 7.16 0.08 12.14
CA GLU A 14 6.91 1.09 13.17
C GLU A 14 5.82 2.07 12.73
N THR A 15 5.89 2.55 11.49
CA THR A 15 4.91 3.46 10.92
C THR A 15 3.53 2.82 10.83
N ALA A 16 3.45 1.56 10.39
CA ALA A 16 2.21 0.81 10.30
C ALA A 16 1.53 0.68 11.67
N ALA A 17 2.31 0.36 12.71
CA ALA A 17 1.80 0.30 14.08
C ALA A 17 1.31 1.67 14.58
N MET A 18 2.00 2.76 14.25
CA MET A 18 1.60 4.12 14.63
C MET A 18 0.35 4.62 13.91
N LEU A 19 0.13 4.16 12.67
CA LEU A 19 -1.03 4.49 11.85
C LEU A 19 -2.19 3.50 12.01
N ASP A 20 -2.02 2.46 12.85
CA ASP A 20 -3.02 1.42 13.09
C ASP A 20 -3.47 0.71 11.79
N ILE A 21 -2.53 0.47 10.87
CA ILE A 21 -2.78 -0.29 9.63
C ILE A 21 -1.76 -1.41 9.47
N SER A 22 -2.05 -2.41 8.63
CA SER A 22 -1.10 -3.50 8.43
C SER A 22 0.14 -3.01 7.64
N PRO A 23 1.34 -3.55 7.91
CA PRO A 23 2.54 -3.20 7.14
C PRO A 23 2.41 -3.49 5.64
N VAL A 24 1.59 -4.48 5.26
CA VAL A 24 1.31 -4.83 3.87
C VAL A 24 0.47 -3.76 3.19
N VAL A 25 -0.62 -3.32 3.83
CA VAL A 25 -1.46 -2.22 3.35
C VAL A 25 -0.66 -0.93 3.27
N LEU A 26 0.16 -0.64 4.30
CA LEU A 26 1.03 0.53 4.29
C LEU A 26 2.00 0.48 3.11
N LYS A 27 2.68 -0.64 2.90
CA LYS A 27 3.62 -0.79 1.78
C LYS A 27 2.92 -0.59 0.44
N TRP A 28 1.76 -1.19 0.24
CA TRP A 28 0.98 -1.00 -0.99
C TRP A 28 0.57 0.46 -1.18
N ALA A 29 0.07 1.13 -0.13
CA ALA A 29 -0.33 2.53 -0.20
C ALA A 29 0.82 3.47 -0.55
N VAL A 30 2.03 3.16 -0.07
CA VAL A 30 3.25 3.89 -0.39
C VAL A 30 3.71 3.61 -1.82
N ASP A 31 3.61 2.35 -2.27
CA ASP A 31 3.94 1.97 -3.65
C ASP A 31 2.95 2.59 -4.67
N ALA A 32 1.70 2.79 -4.27
CA ALA A 32 0.62 3.40 -5.06
C ALA A 32 0.47 4.92 -4.84
N GLU A 33 1.43 5.57 -4.16
CA GLU A 33 1.49 7.04 -3.94
C GLU A 33 0.26 7.63 -3.21
N HIS A 34 -0.46 6.83 -2.42
CA HIS A 34 -1.59 7.29 -1.59
C HIS A 34 -1.14 8.02 -0.32
N LEU A 35 0.11 7.85 0.10
CA LEU A 35 0.66 8.50 1.30
C LEU A 35 1.62 9.64 0.95
N GLN A 36 1.91 10.49 1.93
CA GLN A 36 2.74 11.66 1.73
C GLN A 36 3.99 11.64 2.61
N CYS A 37 4.98 12.43 2.18
CA CYS A 37 6.16 12.81 2.95
C CYS A 37 7.06 11.64 3.41
N TYR A 38 7.07 10.50 2.73
CA TYR A 38 8.06 9.45 2.95
C TYR A 38 9.20 9.56 1.94
N TYR A 39 10.30 8.86 2.20
CA TYR A 39 11.34 8.70 1.20
C TYR A 39 11.83 7.26 1.15
N ARG A 40 12.32 6.87 -0.03
CA ARG A 40 12.74 5.51 -0.35
C ARG A 40 14.26 5.42 -0.29
N ARG A 41 14.79 4.56 0.59
CA ARG A 41 16.24 4.23 0.65
C ARG A 41 16.60 3.01 -0.19
N GLY A 42 15.63 2.17 -0.53
CA GLY A 42 15.82 0.97 -1.34
C GLY A 42 14.50 0.40 -1.83
N LYS A 43 14.55 -0.72 -2.57
CA LYS A 43 13.35 -1.27 -3.25
C LYS A 43 12.16 -1.49 -2.29
N ASN A 44 12.41 -1.88 -1.05
CA ASN A 44 11.38 -2.07 -0.02
C ASN A 44 11.72 -1.36 1.30
N ASP A 45 12.65 -0.39 1.26
CA ASP A 45 13.09 0.34 2.45
C ASP A 45 12.53 1.76 2.39
N TYR A 46 11.41 1.97 3.07
CA TYR A 46 10.74 3.26 3.20
C TYR A 46 10.96 3.81 4.60
N ARG A 47 11.23 5.12 4.67
CA ARG A 47 11.46 5.85 5.90
C ARG A 47 10.46 6.99 6.03
N PHE A 48 9.93 7.11 7.24
CA PHE A 48 8.92 8.10 7.60
C PHE A 48 9.47 9.00 8.69
N HIS A 49 9.30 10.30 8.55
CA HIS A 49 9.57 11.25 9.60
C HIS A 49 8.33 11.47 10.45
N GLU A 50 8.50 12.10 11.62
CA GLU A 50 7.38 12.46 12.48
C GLU A 50 6.34 13.36 11.78
N ALA A 51 6.79 14.26 10.90
CA ALA A 51 5.90 15.07 10.07
C ALA A 51 5.06 14.21 9.11
N SER A 52 5.67 13.17 8.52
CA SER A 52 5.01 12.21 7.65
C SER A 52 3.95 11.42 8.41
N LEU A 53 4.27 10.98 9.63
CA LEU A 53 3.30 10.29 10.48
C LEU A 53 2.10 11.17 10.79
N ARG A 54 2.33 12.44 11.15
CA ARG A 54 1.25 13.37 11.46
C ARG A 54 0.34 13.60 10.25
N ALA A 55 0.92 13.90 9.10
CA ALA A 55 0.17 14.15 7.86
C ALA A 55 -0.62 12.90 7.42
N ASN A 56 0.01 11.72 7.41
CA ASN A 56 -0.66 10.48 7.01
C ASN A 56 -1.72 10.05 8.03
N LYS A 57 -1.51 10.29 9.33
CA LYS A 57 -2.51 10.02 10.35
C LYS A 57 -3.74 10.92 10.17
N GLU A 58 -3.52 12.21 9.88
CA GLU A 58 -4.60 13.15 9.59
C GLU A 58 -5.35 12.74 8.33
N LEU A 59 -4.64 12.44 7.24
CA LEU A 59 -5.21 11.96 5.99
C LEU A 59 -6.06 10.69 6.19
N LEU A 60 -5.54 9.69 6.92
CA LEU A 60 -6.26 8.46 7.24
C LEU A 60 -7.44 8.69 8.21
N SER A 61 -7.46 9.81 8.93
CA SER A 61 -8.58 10.18 9.81
C SER A 61 -9.65 11.01 9.08
N GLN A 62 -9.41 11.43 7.84
CA GLN A 62 -10.38 12.18 7.06
C GLN A 62 -11.46 11.24 6.51
N GLY A 63 -12.68 11.42 7.05
CA GLY A 63 -13.92 10.82 6.53
C GLY A 63 -13.77 9.35 6.17
N ASP A 64 -13.86 9.08 4.87
CA ASP A 64 -13.85 7.74 4.28
C ASP A 64 -12.49 7.33 3.69
N TYR A 65 -11.45 8.17 3.77
CA TYR A 65 -10.18 7.92 3.06
C TYR A 65 -9.52 6.60 3.48
N ARG A 66 -9.55 6.25 4.77
CA ARG A 66 -9.06 4.95 5.24
C ARG A 66 -9.86 3.80 4.66
N THR A 67 -11.18 3.95 4.54
CA THR A 67 -12.07 2.94 3.95
C THR A 67 -11.81 2.80 2.45
N GLU A 68 -11.68 3.90 1.72
CA GLU A 68 -11.33 3.93 0.30
C GLU A 68 -9.98 3.27 0.03
N LEU A 69 -8.97 3.57 0.85
CA LEU A 69 -7.64 2.98 0.76
C LEU A 69 -7.67 1.46 0.98
N LEU A 70 -8.43 0.99 1.97
CA LEU A 70 -8.59 -0.45 2.23
C LEU A 70 -9.39 -1.16 1.12
N ASN A 71 -10.40 -0.49 0.56
CA ASN A 71 -11.15 -1.01 -0.58
C ASN A 71 -10.26 -1.10 -1.83
N ALA A 72 -9.46 -0.08 -2.12
CA ALA A 72 -8.55 -0.06 -3.26
C ALA A 72 -7.45 -1.13 -3.13
N PHE A 73 -6.93 -1.33 -1.92
CA PHE A 73 -6.03 -2.45 -1.62
C PHE A 73 -6.71 -3.80 -1.90
N SER A 74 -7.93 -3.99 -1.39
CA SER A 74 -8.69 -5.23 -1.56
C SER A 74 -8.91 -5.55 -3.03
N VAL A 75 -9.35 -4.58 -3.84
CA VAL A 75 -9.56 -4.72 -5.31
C VAL A 75 -8.27 -5.09 -6.05
N SER A 76 -7.14 -4.51 -5.63
CA SER A 76 -5.84 -4.80 -6.24
C SER A 76 -5.38 -6.23 -5.95
N GLU A 77 -5.71 -6.80 -4.79
CA GLU A 77 -5.40 -8.18 -4.45
C GLU A 77 -6.19 -9.18 -5.31
N ILE A 78 -7.48 -8.93 -5.54
CA ILE A 78 -8.36 -9.77 -6.38
C ILE A 78 -7.99 -9.74 -7.86
N THR A 79 -7.30 -8.70 -8.33
CA THR A 79 -6.88 -8.58 -9.74
C THR A 79 -5.62 -9.40 -10.05
N THR A 80 -5.01 -10.01 -9.04
CA THR A 80 -3.82 -10.88 -9.18
C THR A 80 -4.18 -12.37 -9.10
N GLU A 81 -5.34 -12.77 -9.62
CA GLU A 81 -5.57 -14.18 -9.98
C GLU A 81 -4.90 -14.48 -11.33
N PRO A 82 -4.19 -15.62 -11.48
CA PRO A 82 -3.71 -16.05 -12.78
C PRO A 82 -4.93 -16.38 -13.64
N ASP A 83 -5.04 -15.73 -14.80
CA ASP A 83 -5.94 -16.15 -15.88
C ASP A 83 -5.53 -17.59 -16.29
N ALA A 84 -6.14 -18.56 -15.63
CA ALA A 84 -5.95 -19.98 -15.85
C ALA A 84 -7.33 -20.64 -15.86
N SER A 85 -7.90 -20.72 -17.06
CA SER A 85 -8.71 -21.82 -17.63
C SER A 85 -9.57 -21.24 -18.77
N GLU A 86 -9.11 -21.29 -20.02
CA GLU A 86 -9.22 -22.44 -20.95
C GLU A 86 -10.64 -22.64 -21.51
N ALA A 87 -10.79 -22.39 -22.82
CA ALA A 87 -11.75 -23.09 -23.66
C ALA A 87 -11.22 -23.13 -25.10
N ASP A 88 -10.45 -24.18 -25.39
CA ASP A 88 -10.24 -24.66 -26.76
C ASP A 88 -11.63 -25.00 -27.34
N PRO A 89 -12.06 -24.45 -28.49
CA PRO A 89 -13.39 -24.74 -29.00
C PRO A 89 -13.46 -26.20 -29.50
N PRO A 90 -14.38 -27.05 -28.99
CA PRO A 90 -14.57 -28.37 -29.56
C PRO A 90 -15.07 -28.22 -31.00
N SER A 91 -14.38 -28.91 -31.90
CA SER A 91 -14.61 -28.92 -33.34
C SER A 91 -16.07 -29.28 -33.67
N LYS A 92 -16.63 -28.55 -34.64
CA LYS A 92 -17.98 -28.69 -35.19
C LYS A 92 -18.26 -30.15 -35.61
N PRO A 93 -19.45 -30.72 -35.32
CA PRO A 93 -19.81 -32.02 -35.85
C PRO A 93 -20.09 -31.93 -37.36
N SER A 94 -19.56 -32.90 -38.09
CA SER A 94 -19.95 -33.22 -39.46
C SER A 94 -21.44 -33.57 -39.53
N ASP A 95 -22.10 -33.16 -40.60
CA ASP A 95 -23.43 -33.63 -40.99
C ASP A 95 -23.47 -33.78 -42.53
N PRO A 96 -24.42 -34.54 -43.12
CA PRO A 96 -24.17 -35.72 -43.95
C PRO A 96 -24.00 -35.45 -45.46
#